data_AF-E8QZR1-F1
#
_entry.id   AF-E8QZR1-F1
#
_cell.length_a   1.000
_cell.length_b   1.000
_cell.length_c   1.000
_cell.angle_alpha   90.00
_cell.angle_beta   90.00
_cell.angle_gamma   90.00
#
_symmetry.space_group_name_H-M   'P 1'
#
loop_
_entity.id
_entity.type
_entity.pdbx_description
1 polymer ?
#
loop_
_entity_poly.entity_id
_entity_poly.type
_entity_poly.pdbx_seq_one_letter_code
_entity_poly.pdbx_strand_id
1 'polypeptide(L)'
;MLDNDLDDNFSVGYEDGSDETNTNSGGAIPEVRRRLAILARVLDGRDLGGLRPDATVIIRAEGVGSWALSEPGRRLAAYLEGRGPARLTLDLTKGRWNAQWVDPHTGDLVGSASLDHPGGALQIESPVFEQAIALRMTRGC
;
A
#
# COMPACT_ATOMS: atom_id res chain seq x y z
N MET A 1 29.26 12.34 -30.50
CA MET A 1 30.00 11.13 -30.89
C MET A 1 30.14 10.30 -29.62
N LEU A 2 29.56 9.09 -29.64
CA LEU A 2 29.93 7.85 -28.93
C LEU A 2 30.29 7.94 -27.42
N ASP A 3 29.96 7.01 -26.53
CA ASP A 3 29.18 5.77 -26.49
C ASP A 3 29.20 5.33 -25.01
N ASN A 4 28.23 4.50 -24.60
CA ASN A 4 28.43 3.28 -23.80
C ASN A 4 29.40 3.27 -22.59
N ASP A 5 28.94 2.84 -21.41
CA ASP A 5 29.28 1.50 -20.90
C ASP A 5 28.53 1.17 -19.60
N LEU A 6 28.02 -0.06 -19.57
CA LEU A 6 27.65 -0.84 -18.40
C LEU A 6 28.79 -0.86 -17.36
N ASP A 7 28.45 -0.91 -16.07
CA ASP A 7 28.85 -1.95 -15.11
C ASP A 7 28.59 -1.45 -13.69
N ASP A 8 27.68 -2.08 -12.95
CA ASP A 8 27.93 -3.27 -12.14
C ASP A 8 28.83 -2.96 -10.93
N ASN A 9 28.21 -2.87 -9.76
CA ASN A 9 28.92 -3.11 -8.53
C ASN A 9 27.99 -3.75 -7.50
N PHE A 10 27.83 -5.06 -7.66
CA PHE A 10 27.88 -6.06 -6.60
C PHE A 10 27.53 -5.59 -5.18
N SER A 11 26.28 -5.84 -4.78
CA SER A 11 25.93 -5.94 -3.37
C SER A 11 26.46 -7.26 -2.81
N VAL A 12 27.65 -7.25 -2.23
CA VAL A 12 28.06 -8.25 -1.26
C VAL A 12 27.85 -7.69 0.14
N GLY A 13 26.93 -8.37 0.84
CA GLY A 13 26.98 -8.55 2.28
C GLY A 13 26.56 -7.36 3.12
N TYR A 14 25.26 -7.18 3.35
CA TYR A 14 24.73 -6.71 4.63
C TYR A 14 23.25 -7.13 4.72
N GLU A 15 23.02 -8.32 5.31
CA GLU A 15 21.69 -8.91 5.50
C GLU A 15 20.84 -8.22 6.59
N ASP A 16 21.30 -7.12 7.19
CA ASP A 16 20.57 -6.45 8.29
C ASP A 16 20.04 -5.04 7.98
N GLY A 17 20.41 -4.43 6.84
CA GLY A 17 19.76 -3.20 6.37
C GLY A 17 19.75 -2.00 7.34
N SER A 18 20.72 -1.96 8.27
CA SER A 18 20.92 -0.88 9.23
C SER A 18 22.07 0.01 8.75
N ASP A 19 21.82 0.92 7.80
CA ASP A 19 22.73 2.04 7.55
C ASP A 19 21.95 3.35 7.43
N GLU A 20 22.23 4.27 8.35
CA GLU A 20 21.54 5.54 8.54
C GLU A 20 22.27 6.73 7.87
N THR A 21 23.15 6.50 6.88
CA THR A 21 23.96 7.62 6.34
C THR A 21 24.13 7.62 4.82
N ASN A 22 23.11 8.03 4.05
CA ASN A 22 23.38 8.74 2.79
C ASN A 22 22.18 9.54 2.25
N THR A 23 22.26 10.87 2.36
CA THR A 23 21.44 11.82 1.62
C THR A 23 22.01 12.00 0.21
N ASN A 24 21.55 11.20 -0.76
CA ASN A 24 21.34 11.64 -2.15
C ASN A 24 20.46 10.63 -2.93
N SER A 25 19.34 11.10 -3.48
CA SER A 25 18.43 10.42 -4.43
C SER A 25 18.07 8.95 -4.15
N GLY A 26 16.97 8.74 -3.42
CA GLY A 26 16.37 7.41 -3.25
C GLY A 26 15.56 7.28 -1.97
N GLY A 27 14.59 8.18 -1.77
CA GLY A 27 13.81 8.22 -0.55
C GLY A 27 13.16 6.88 -0.22
N ALA A 28 13.48 6.39 0.98
CA ALA A 28 12.65 5.50 1.80
C ALA A 28 12.78 3.98 1.63
N ILE A 29 13.83 3.40 2.23
CA ILE A 29 13.94 1.94 2.45
C ILE A 29 13.70 1.51 3.91
N PRO A 30 14.15 2.22 4.97
CA PRO A 30 13.87 1.77 6.36
C PRO A 30 12.46 2.13 6.83
N GLU A 31 12.06 3.39 6.64
CA GLU A 31 10.82 3.92 7.21
C GLU A 31 9.56 3.43 6.46
N VAL A 32 9.65 3.30 5.13
CA VAL A 32 8.59 2.68 4.32
C VAL A 32 8.46 1.19 4.63
N ARG A 33 9.57 0.45 4.81
CA ARG A 33 9.49 -0.94 5.26
C ARG A 33 8.86 -1.07 6.64
N ARG A 34 9.18 -0.18 7.58
CA ARG A 34 8.56 -0.15 8.91
C ARG A 34 7.05 0.11 8.81
N ARG A 35 6.62 1.12 8.04
CA ARG A 35 5.19 1.42 7.81
C ARG A 35 4.46 0.25 7.13
N LEU A 36 5.07 -0.37 6.12
CA LEU A 36 4.52 -1.54 5.44
C LEU A 36 4.48 -2.79 6.34
N ALA A 37 5.41 -2.96 7.28
CA ALA A 37 5.37 -4.07 8.24
C ALA A 37 4.20 -3.94 9.21
N ILE A 38 3.84 -2.71 9.62
CA ILE A 38 2.64 -2.44 10.43
C ILE A 38 1.40 -2.78 9.61
N LEU A 39 1.30 -2.30 8.37
CA LEU A 39 0.21 -2.67 7.46
C LEU A 39 0.11 -4.20 7.28
N ALA A 40 1.23 -4.86 7.03
CA ALA A 40 1.29 -6.31 6.85
C ALA A 40 0.83 -7.08 8.11
N ARG A 41 1.12 -6.54 9.30
CA ARG A 41 0.66 -7.09 10.58
C ARG A 41 -0.84 -6.88 10.79
N VAL A 42 -1.37 -5.72 10.41
CA VAL A 42 -2.80 -5.38 10.49
C VAL A 42 -3.62 -6.26 9.53
N LEU A 43 -3.04 -6.68 8.41
CA LEU A 43 -3.73 -7.50 7.41
C LEU A 43 -4.00 -8.96 7.80
N ASP A 44 -3.75 -9.37 9.05
CA ASP A 44 -3.70 -10.77 9.49
C ASP A 44 -2.64 -11.53 8.68
N GLY A 45 -1.43 -11.66 9.23
CA GLY A 45 -0.21 -12.08 8.52
C GLY A 45 -0.26 -13.38 7.71
N ARG A 46 -1.37 -14.12 7.73
CA ARG A 46 -1.67 -15.26 6.85
C ARG A 46 -2.05 -14.85 5.42
N ASP A 47 -2.44 -13.60 5.19
CA ASP A 47 -2.95 -13.12 3.89
C ASP A 47 -1.87 -12.44 3.00
N LEU A 48 -0.62 -12.39 3.47
CA LEU A 48 0.49 -11.68 2.83
C LEU A 48 1.09 -12.41 1.61
N GLY A 49 0.80 -13.70 1.43
CA GLY A 49 1.42 -14.53 0.40
C GLY A 49 1.05 -14.10 -1.02
N GLY A 50 1.88 -13.28 -1.66
CA GLY A 50 1.69 -12.79 -3.04
C GLY A 50 1.35 -11.29 -3.16
N LEU A 51 1.10 -10.61 -2.03
CA LEU A 51 0.99 -9.15 -1.97
C LEU A 51 2.36 -8.52 -2.22
N ARG A 52 2.42 -7.58 -3.17
CA ARG A 52 3.64 -6.84 -3.50
C ARG A 52 3.40 -5.33 -3.37
N PRO A 53 4.41 -4.55 -2.97
CA PRO A 53 4.34 -3.09 -3.07
C PRO A 53 3.90 -2.68 -4.46
N ASP A 54 2.77 -2.00 -4.52
CA ASP A 54 2.16 -1.56 -5.76
C ASP A 54 1.84 -0.08 -5.63
N ALA A 55 2.69 0.76 -6.22
CA ALA A 55 2.48 2.19 -6.27
C ALA A 55 1.50 2.62 -7.37
N THR A 56 1.11 1.70 -8.26
CA THR A 56 0.26 2.00 -9.42
C THR A 56 -1.23 1.84 -9.12
N VAL A 57 -1.56 0.99 -8.15
CA VAL A 57 -2.95 0.74 -7.74
C VAL A 57 -3.61 1.96 -7.09
N ILE A 58 -2.85 2.81 -6.39
CA ILE A 58 -3.34 4.09 -5.89
C ILE A 58 -3.03 5.15 -6.95
N ILE A 59 -4.04 5.52 -7.74
CA ILE A 59 -3.92 6.58 -8.74
C ILE A 59 -3.78 7.93 -8.04
N ARG A 60 -4.53 8.15 -6.95
CA ARG A 60 -4.54 9.41 -6.20
C ARG A 60 -4.97 9.21 -4.76
N ALA A 61 -4.31 9.90 -3.84
CA ALA A 61 -4.72 10.06 -2.45
C ALA A 61 -4.68 11.54 -2.09
N GLU A 62 -5.80 12.11 -1.66
CA GLU A 62 -5.88 13.54 -1.34
C GLU A 62 -5.49 13.80 0.12
N GLY A 63 -4.43 14.58 0.34
CA GLY A 63 -4.07 15.13 1.65
C GLY A 63 -3.48 14.15 2.66
N VAL A 64 -3.18 12.91 2.23
CA VAL A 64 -2.62 11.85 3.09
C VAL A 64 -1.49 11.12 2.38
N GLY A 65 -0.51 10.64 3.14
CA GLY A 65 0.47 9.68 2.63
C GLY A 65 -0.23 8.36 2.35
N SER A 66 0.07 7.73 1.21
CA SER A 66 -0.59 6.49 0.81
C SER A 66 0.40 5.46 0.30
N TRP A 67 0.26 4.23 0.78
CA TRP A 67 1.05 3.08 0.35
C TRP A 67 0.12 1.92 0.09
N ALA A 68 0.37 1.14 -0.94
CA ALA A 68 -0.42 -0.05 -1.23
C ALA A 68 0.42 -1.29 -1.46
N LEU A 69 -0.19 -2.42 -1.11
CA LEU A 69 0.22 -3.75 -1.44
C LEU A 69 -0.90 -4.36 -2.28
N SER A 70 -0.61 -4.81 -3.50
CA SER A 70 -1.62 -5.45 -4.33
C SER A 70 -1.20 -6.85 -4.75
N GLU A 71 -2.19 -7.70 -4.95
CA GLU A 71 -2.11 -8.92 -5.74
C GLU A 71 -3.15 -8.76 -6.87
N PRO A 72 -2.69 -8.41 -8.09
CA PRO A 72 -3.57 -8.03 -9.19
C PRO A 72 -4.73 -9.00 -9.39
N GLY A 73 -5.96 -8.44 -9.35
CA GLY A 73 -7.19 -9.19 -9.59
C GLY A 73 -7.72 -10.01 -8.42
N ARG A 74 -7.02 -10.07 -7.28
CA ARG A 74 -7.43 -10.89 -6.13
C ARG A 74 -7.65 -10.08 -4.85
N ARG A 75 -6.64 -9.30 -4.45
CA ARG A 75 -6.68 -8.54 -3.21
C ARG A 75 -5.75 -7.34 -3.24
N LEU A 76 -6.07 -6.35 -2.42
CA LEU A 76 -5.36 -5.10 -2.30
C LEU A 76 -5.42 -4.66 -0.84
N ALA A 77 -4.34 -4.10 -0.34
CA ALA A 77 -4.31 -3.39 0.90
C ALA A 77 -3.69 -2.01 0.69
N ALA A 78 -4.25 -0.99 1.31
CA ALA A 78 -3.67 0.34 1.35
C ALA A 78 -3.53 0.83 2.79
N TYR A 79 -2.46 1.56 3.07
CA TYR A 79 -2.23 2.27 4.31
C TYR A 79 -2.25 3.76 4.02
N LEU A 80 -3.06 4.50 4.78
CA LEU A 80 -3.12 5.95 4.72
C LEU A 80 -2.57 6.52 6.02
N GLU A 81 -1.61 7.44 5.91
CA GLU A 81 -1.04 8.19 7.03
C GLU A 81 -1.45 9.66 6.90
N GLY A 82 -2.03 10.21 7.96
CA GLY A 82 -2.54 11.57 8.00
C GLY A 82 -3.82 11.65 8.82
N ARG A 83 -4.77 12.47 8.38
CA ARG A 83 -6.09 12.59 9.00
C ARG A 83 -7.18 12.51 7.96
N GLY A 84 -8.27 11.85 8.32
CA GLY A 84 -9.43 11.66 7.45
C GLY A 84 -10.55 12.70 7.66
N PRO A 85 -11.60 12.63 6.82
CA PRO A 85 -11.78 11.67 5.73
C PRO A 85 -10.85 11.95 4.55
N ALA A 86 -10.33 10.90 3.93
CA ALA A 86 -9.43 10.98 2.78
C ALA A 86 -10.08 10.38 1.54
N ARG A 87 -9.92 11.05 0.40
CA ARG A 87 -10.43 10.58 -0.89
C ARG A 87 -9.32 9.86 -1.66
N LEU A 88 -9.64 8.65 -2.08
CA LEU A 88 -8.73 7.77 -2.81
C LEU A 88 -9.32 7.42 -4.17
N THR A 89 -8.46 7.38 -5.17
CA THR A 89 -8.74 6.80 -6.48
C THR A 89 -7.88 5.56 -6.63
N LEU A 90 -8.50 4.40 -6.73
CA LEU A 90 -7.86 3.10 -6.85
C LEU A 90 -8.09 2.51 -8.24
N ASP A 91 -7.08 1.96 -8.89
CA ASP A 91 -7.26 1.17 -10.10
C ASP A 91 -7.59 -0.27 -9.74
N LEU A 92 -8.81 -0.73 -10.05
CA LEU A 92 -9.26 -2.06 -9.70
C LEU A 92 -9.66 -2.85 -10.95
N THR A 93 -9.37 -4.14 -10.96
CA THR A 93 -9.90 -5.01 -12.02
C THR A 93 -11.41 -5.17 -11.88
N LYS A 94 -12.10 -5.45 -12.99
CA LYS A 94 -13.52 -5.80 -12.99
C LYS A 94 -13.82 -6.95 -12.03
N GLY A 95 -14.84 -6.76 -11.19
CA GLY A 95 -15.32 -7.80 -10.29
C GLY A 95 -16.00 -7.23 -9.06
N ARG A 96 -16.50 -8.14 -8.23
CA ARG A 96 -17.00 -7.81 -6.91
C ARG A 96 -15.84 -7.64 -5.94
N TRP A 97 -15.87 -6.57 -5.18
CA TRP A 97 -14.88 -6.24 -4.18
C TRP A 97 -15.55 -5.99 -2.83
N ASN A 98 -14.95 -6.52 -1.77
CA ASN A 98 -15.28 -6.20 -0.40
C ASN A 98 -14.18 -5.29 0.16
N ALA A 99 -14.51 -4.03 0.37
CA ALA A 99 -13.67 -3.02 1.00
C ALA A 99 -13.91 -3.00 2.50
N GLN A 100 -12.84 -2.95 3.28
CA GLN A 100 -12.86 -2.98 4.74
C GLN A 100 -11.86 -1.97 5.25
N TRP A 101 -12.33 -1.03 6.05
CA TRP A 101 -11.52 -0.06 6.75
C TRP A 101 -11.16 -0.61 8.11
N VAL A 102 -9.87 -0.60 8.44
CA VAL A 102 -9.32 -1.18 9.65
C VAL A 102 -8.49 -0.12 10.37
N ASP A 103 -8.68 0.02 11.67
CA ASP A 103 -7.81 0.82 12.52
C ASP A 103 -6.45 0.10 12.64
N PRO A 104 -5.33 0.70 12.20
CA PRO A 104 -4.04 0.02 12.22
C PRO A 104 -3.43 -0.10 13.62
N HIS A 105 -3.95 0.65 14.61
CA HIS A 105 -3.50 0.65 16.00
C HIS A 105 -4.17 -0.47 16.80
N THR A 106 -5.47 -0.66 16.62
CA THR A 106 -6.26 -1.67 17.35
C THR A 106 -6.52 -2.94 16.54
N GLY A 107 -6.50 -2.85 15.22
CA GLY A 107 -6.92 -3.92 14.30
C GLY A 107 -8.44 -4.02 14.13
N ASP A 108 -9.22 -3.08 14.69
CA ASP A 108 -10.67 -3.11 14.61
C ASP A 108 -11.19 -2.73 13.24
N LEU A 109 -12.23 -3.42 12.79
CA LEU A 109 -12.96 -3.05 11.58
C LEU A 109 -13.81 -1.80 11.86
N VAL A 110 -13.43 -0.67 11.27
CA VAL A 110 -14.15 0.61 11.43
C VAL A 110 -15.22 0.83 10.35
N GLY A 111 -15.17 0.10 9.25
CA GLY A 111 -16.19 0.15 8.22
C GLY A 111 -16.01 -0.90 7.14
N SER A 112 -17.08 -1.24 6.44
CA SER A 112 -17.00 -2.17 5.30
C SER A 112 -18.05 -1.87 4.25
N ALA A 113 -17.70 -2.07 2.98
CA ALA A 113 -18.59 -1.93 1.85
C ALA A 113 -18.33 -3.04 0.84
N SER A 114 -19.39 -3.61 0.26
CA SER A 114 -19.28 -4.49 -0.90
C SER A 114 -19.75 -3.75 -2.13
N LEU A 115 -18.99 -3.86 -3.22
CA LEU A 115 -19.31 -3.16 -4.47
C LEU A 115 -18.95 -4.03 -5.68
N ASP A 116 -19.82 -4.01 -6.69
CA ASP A 116 -19.56 -4.59 -7.99
C ASP A 116 -18.93 -3.52 -8.89
N HIS A 117 -17.66 -3.71 -9.28
CA HIS A 117 -16.90 -2.72 -10.05
C HIS A 117 -16.71 -3.16 -11.50
N PRO A 118 -16.98 -2.29 -12.51
CA PRO A 118 -16.76 -2.61 -13.92
C PRO A 118 -15.29 -2.71 -14.30
N GLY A 119 -14.37 -2.27 -13.43
CA GLY A 119 -12.93 -2.17 -13.67
C GLY A 119 -12.49 -0.75 -13.96
N GLY A 120 -11.21 -0.45 -13.69
CA GLY A 120 -10.60 0.87 -13.78
C GLY A 120 -10.68 1.66 -12.48
N ALA A 121 -10.69 3.00 -12.57
CA ALA A 121 -10.66 3.89 -11.42
C ALA A 121 -11.92 3.82 -10.55
N LEU A 122 -11.78 3.34 -9.31
CA LEU A 122 -12.76 3.44 -8.24
C LEU A 122 -12.40 4.62 -7.33
N GLN A 123 -13.36 5.52 -7.12
CA GLN A 123 -13.25 6.52 -6.05
C GLN A 123 -13.88 5.99 -4.77
N ILE A 124 -13.11 6.02 -3.68
CA ILE A 124 -13.57 5.64 -2.35
C ILE A 124 -13.15 6.70 -1.34
N GLU A 125 -14.01 6.96 -0.37
CA GLU A 125 -13.74 7.88 0.74
C GLU A 125 -13.56 7.08 2.02
N SER A 126 -12.52 7.40 2.78
CA SER A 126 -12.28 6.79 4.08
C SER A 126 -13.25 7.35 5.12
N PRO A 127 -13.61 6.59 6.17
CA PRO A 127 -14.23 7.15 7.36
C PRO A 127 -13.28 8.15 8.04
N VAL A 128 -13.77 8.85 9.07
CA VAL A 128 -12.94 9.72 9.91
C VAL A 128 -11.93 8.87 10.66
N PHE A 129 -10.66 9.29 10.63
CA PHE A 129 -9.56 8.66 11.34
C PHE A 129 -8.54 9.70 11.77
N GLU A 130 -7.80 9.41 12.84
CA GLU A 130 -6.73 10.23 13.36
C GLU A 130 -5.42 9.45 13.20
N GLN A 131 -4.38 10.09 12.66
CA GLN A 131 -3.04 9.55 12.38
C GLN A 131 -2.95 8.56 11.21
N ALA A 132 -3.77 7.50 11.18
CA ALA A 132 -3.72 6.52 10.10
C ALA A 132 -4.98 5.66 9.98
N ILE A 133 -5.19 5.09 8.81
CA ILE A 133 -6.20 4.05 8.56
C ILE A 133 -5.71 3.05 7.51
N ALA A 134 -6.07 1.79 7.66
CA ALA A 134 -5.82 0.76 6.66
C ALA A 134 -7.09 0.44 5.88
N LEU A 135 -6.94 0.23 4.57
CA LEU A 135 -7.96 -0.30 3.69
C LEU A 135 -7.56 -1.71 3.26
N ARG A 136 -8.42 -2.68 3.47
CA ARG A 136 -8.32 -4.03 2.94
C ARG A 136 -9.40 -4.24 1.90
N MET A 137 -9.02 -4.66 0.71
CA MET A 137 -9.93 -5.03 -0.38
C MET A 137 -9.67 -6.46 -0.81
N THR A 138 -10.74 -7.25 -0.84
CA THR A 138 -10.68 -8.66 -1.30
C THR A 138 -11.76 -8.90 -2.34
N ARG A 139 -11.54 -9.88 -3.22
CA ARG A 139 -12.59 -10.37 -4.12
C ARG A 139 -13.80 -10.85 -3.30
N GLY A 140 -14.97 -10.30 -3.62
CA GLY A 140 -16.22 -10.84 -3.13
C GLY A 140 -16.63 -12.07 -3.92
N CYS A 141 -17.20 -13.04 -3.22
CA CYS A 141 -17.79 -14.25 -3.81
C CYS A 141 -19.06 -13.95 -4.61
#